data_AF-A0A2G9LVG0-F1
#
_entry.id   AF-A0A2G9LVG0-F1
#
_cell.length_a   1.000
_cell.length_b   1.000
_cell.length_c   1.000
_cell.angle_alpha   90.00
_cell.angle_beta   90.00
_cell.angle_gamma   90.00
#
_symmetry.space_group_name_H-M   'P 1'
#
loop_
_entity.id
_entity.type
_entity.pdbx_description
1 polymer ?
#
loop_
_entity_poly.entity_id
_entity_poly.type
_entity_poly.pdbx_seq_one_letter_code
_entity_poly.pdbx_strand_id
1 'polypeptide(L)'
;NSCLDGGSCQFDTKQPPLRAAEEVIAGQSIEAQLSRYVEAHIGDCLDFSGFVGYNVAVEPAAVVALVIPGGVQLDMDMPTVVDGPTRSGNLRHFTFIHNLDLERIYAAASGVAKTERTYGFLERDLLNLISFYSGQDDSLLAPMSDSQITTGRAPQYRLRSTVATTLGQVMGSFTQMLQVAGSKGYRAITVPYDASAGGPDPNALYRQMVIPGDELGVDVSSLSFSFGYRNWPFYFDTGGQGELLSPDSMGINLVFFYFGVDRWQTAYDISWPVVVSISHSDWTTASSPHYTFNVAMEGNIRGNQPLTADEAGSAPRGGASELFSDPANFNSGLIEVIVRDGKTNDLLAGVSVHADTGGALVP
;
A
#
# COMPACT_ATOMS: atom_id res chain seq x y z
N ASN A 1 -6.86 -4.48 11.27
CA ASN A 1 -7.62 -5.54 11.97
C ASN A 1 -8.29 -4.93 13.18
N SER A 2 -9.62 -4.95 13.30
CA SER A 2 -10.29 -4.41 14.48
C SER A 2 -10.46 -5.50 15.54
N CYS A 3 -9.83 -5.31 16.69
CA CYS A 3 -9.97 -6.22 17.83
C CYS A 3 -11.10 -5.72 18.72
N LEU A 4 -12.16 -6.51 18.85
CA LEU A 4 -13.24 -6.21 19.79
C LEU A 4 -12.78 -6.50 21.23
N ASP A 5 -13.37 -5.79 22.20
CA ASP A 5 -13.21 -6.05 23.63
C ASP A 5 -13.71 -7.47 23.96
N GLY A 6 -12.81 -8.44 23.88
CA GLY A 6 -13.15 -9.85 23.99
C GLY A 6 -12.12 -10.80 23.39
N GLY A 7 -11.11 -10.29 22.68
CA GLY A 7 -10.10 -11.15 22.06
C GLY A 7 -10.67 -11.91 20.87
N SER A 8 -11.54 -11.28 20.09
CA SER A 8 -11.82 -11.70 18.72
C SER A 8 -11.44 -10.52 17.83
N CYS A 9 -10.39 -10.63 17.04
CA CYS A 9 -10.16 -9.63 16.02
C CYS A 9 -10.77 -10.11 14.71
N GLN A 10 -11.44 -9.20 14.04
CA GLN A 10 -12.00 -9.46 12.73
C GLN A 10 -11.12 -8.77 11.69
N PHE A 11 -10.88 -9.47 10.58
CA PHE A 11 -10.39 -8.81 9.39
C PHE A 11 -11.46 -7.83 8.90
N ASP A 12 -11.20 -6.55 9.13
CA ASP A 12 -12.06 -5.44 8.78
C ASP A 12 -11.35 -4.66 7.68
N THR A 13 -11.82 -4.82 6.45
CA THR A 13 -11.20 -4.19 5.28
C THR A 13 -11.27 -2.67 5.35
N LYS A 14 -12.18 -2.11 6.17
CA LYS A 14 -12.56 -0.68 6.15
C LYS A 14 -12.85 -0.14 4.74
N GLN A 15 -13.07 -1.04 3.78
CA GLN A 15 -13.18 -0.69 2.38
C GLN A 15 -14.55 -0.05 2.17
N PRO A 16 -14.63 1.23 1.77
CA PRO A 16 -15.92 1.88 1.55
C PRO A 16 -16.59 1.21 0.35
N PRO A 17 -17.91 0.97 0.38
CA PRO A 17 -18.60 0.38 -0.76
C PRO A 17 -18.50 1.30 -1.98
N LEU A 18 -18.41 0.69 -3.16
CA LEU A 18 -18.35 1.44 -4.41
C LEU A 18 -19.63 2.26 -4.62
N ARG A 19 -20.79 1.58 -4.52
CA ARG A 19 -22.11 2.17 -4.76
C ARG A 19 -22.79 2.63 -3.47
N ALA A 20 -23.58 3.69 -3.56
CA ALA A 20 -24.50 4.06 -2.49
C ALA A 20 -25.62 3.01 -2.39
N ALA A 21 -25.61 2.17 -1.35
CA ALA A 21 -26.76 1.35 -0.98
C ALA A 21 -27.57 2.06 0.12
N GLU A 22 -28.89 1.86 0.16
CA GLU A 22 -29.78 2.47 1.16
C GLU A 22 -29.38 2.16 2.61
N GLU A 23 -28.72 1.03 2.88
CA GLU A 23 -28.37 0.56 4.22
C GLU A 23 -26.95 0.95 4.69
N VAL A 24 -26.12 1.50 3.81
CA VAL A 24 -24.77 1.97 4.16
C VAL A 24 -24.88 3.38 4.70
N ILE A 25 -24.16 3.70 5.78
CA ILE A 25 -24.06 5.04 6.38
C ILE A 25 -23.98 6.09 5.25
N ALA A 26 -25.06 6.85 5.10
CA ALA A 26 -25.23 7.81 4.01
C ALA A 26 -23.99 8.72 3.94
N GLY A 27 -23.29 8.69 2.80
CA GLY A 27 -22.10 9.52 2.58
C GLY A 27 -20.75 8.83 2.72
N GLN A 28 -20.66 7.51 2.92
CA GLN A 28 -19.36 6.81 2.96
C GLN A 28 -18.99 6.05 1.69
N SER A 29 -19.92 5.82 0.75
CA SER A 29 -19.59 5.17 -0.52
C SER A 29 -18.66 6.03 -1.38
N ILE A 30 -17.94 5.39 -2.31
CA ILE A 30 -17.07 6.09 -3.27
C ILE A 30 -17.90 7.06 -4.13
N GLU A 31 -19.08 6.65 -4.61
CA GLU A 31 -20.02 7.53 -5.31
C GLU A 31 -20.40 8.78 -4.51
N ALA A 32 -20.73 8.61 -3.22
CA ALA A 32 -21.12 9.74 -2.38
C ALA A 32 -19.92 10.67 -2.09
N GLN A 33 -18.72 10.11 -1.93
CA GLN A 33 -17.49 10.89 -1.77
C GLN A 33 -17.16 11.68 -3.04
N LEU A 34 -17.30 11.08 -4.22
CA LEU A 34 -17.12 11.75 -5.51
C LEU A 34 -18.13 12.89 -5.70
N SER A 35 -19.41 12.63 -5.38
CA SER A 35 -20.48 13.63 -5.46
C SER A 35 -20.13 14.87 -4.63
N ARG A 36 -19.81 14.69 -3.34
CA ARG A 36 -19.41 15.78 -2.44
C ARG A 36 -18.15 16.50 -2.91
N TYR A 37 -17.17 15.76 -3.43
CA TYR A 37 -15.93 16.36 -3.93
C TYR A 37 -16.21 17.30 -5.09
N VAL A 38 -17.03 16.87 -6.06
CA VAL A 38 -17.40 17.69 -7.22
C VAL A 38 -18.24 18.89 -6.79
N GLU A 39 -19.24 18.70 -5.91
CA GLU A 39 -20.04 19.80 -5.35
C GLU A 39 -19.19 20.88 -4.71
N ALA A 40 -18.17 20.49 -3.94
CA ALA A 40 -17.31 21.40 -3.21
C ALA A 40 -16.32 22.19 -4.11
N HIS A 41 -15.96 21.67 -5.29
CA HIS A 41 -14.89 22.23 -6.13
C HIS A 41 -15.34 22.67 -7.53
N ILE A 42 -16.58 22.37 -7.95
CA ILE A 42 -17.04 22.72 -9.30
C ILE A 42 -16.98 24.22 -9.56
N GLY A 43 -17.24 25.06 -8.54
CA GLY A 43 -17.18 26.51 -8.65
C GLY A 43 -15.83 27.03 -9.13
N ASP A 44 -14.73 26.38 -8.72
CA ASP A 44 -13.37 26.75 -9.12
C ASP A 44 -13.06 26.41 -10.59
N CYS A 45 -13.87 25.54 -11.19
CA CYS A 45 -13.71 25.08 -12.56
C CYS A 45 -14.58 25.87 -13.57
N LEU A 46 -15.47 26.74 -13.10
CA LEU A 46 -16.37 27.51 -13.96
C LEU A 46 -15.66 28.74 -14.53
N ASP A 47 -15.49 28.77 -15.85
CA ASP A 47 -14.98 29.93 -16.58
C ASP A 47 -16.04 30.50 -17.54
N PHE A 48 -16.52 31.70 -17.23
CA PHE A 48 -17.49 32.44 -18.03
C PHE A 48 -16.86 33.57 -18.85
N SER A 49 -15.53 33.63 -18.95
CA SER A 49 -14.82 34.70 -19.69
C SER A 49 -15.24 34.81 -21.16
N GLY A 50 -15.70 33.72 -21.77
CA GLY A 50 -16.24 33.70 -23.13
C GLY A 50 -17.60 34.41 -23.30
N PHE A 51 -18.33 34.69 -22.23
CA PHE A 51 -19.68 35.27 -22.24
C PHE A 51 -19.65 36.81 -22.16
N VAL A 52 -18.85 37.45 -23.03
CA VAL A 52 -18.71 38.92 -23.05
C VAL A 52 -20.05 39.60 -23.33
N GLY A 53 -20.48 40.50 -22.43
CA GLY A 53 -21.74 41.24 -22.55
C GLY A 53 -22.97 40.49 -22.06
N TYR A 54 -22.80 39.30 -21.46
CA TYR A 54 -23.83 38.56 -20.74
C TYR A 54 -23.57 38.61 -19.24
N ASN A 55 -24.64 38.56 -18.45
CA ASN A 55 -24.57 38.31 -17.03
C ASN A 55 -24.86 36.83 -16.78
N VAL A 56 -23.93 36.12 -16.14
CA VAL A 56 -24.10 34.71 -15.80
C VAL A 56 -24.20 34.59 -14.29
N ALA A 57 -25.35 34.11 -13.82
CA ALA A 57 -25.59 33.81 -12.42
C ALA A 57 -25.72 32.29 -12.24
N VAL A 58 -24.93 31.73 -11.32
CA VAL A 58 -24.87 30.29 -11.04
C VAL A 58 -25.25 30.06 -9.58
N GLU A 59 -26.18 29.14 -9.35
CA GLU A 59 -26.52 28.64 -8.01
C GLU A 59 -25.68 27.41 -7.65
N PRO A 60 -25.55 27.05 -6.35
CA PRO A 60 -24.82 25.86 -5.94
C PRO A 60 -25.31 24.60 -6.65
N ALA A 61 -24.35 23.79 -7.11
CA ALA A 61 -24.64 22.53 -7.77
C ALA A 61 -25.03 21.44 -6.76
N ALA A 62 -26.02 20.63 -7.10
CA ALA A 62 -26.23 19.31 -6.52
C ALA A 62 -25.71 18.26 -7.51
N VAL A 63 -24.85 17.34 -7.07
CA VAL A 63 -24.20 16.35 -7.92
C VAL A 63 -24.53 14.95 -7.45
N VAL A 64 -24.85 14.07 -8.39
CA VAL A 64 -24.97 12.64 -8.18
C VAL A 64 -23.95 11.94 -9.05
N ALA A 65 -22.98 11.28 -8.43
CA ALA A 65 -22.03 10.41 -9.11
C ALA A 65 -22.55 8.97 -9.13
N LEU A 66 -22.52 8.35 -10.32
CA LEU A 66 -22.93 6.98 -10.56
C LEU A 66 -21.79 6.23 -11.25
N VAL A 67 -21.36 5.13 -10.66
CA VAL A 67 -20.38 4.24 -11.27
C VAL A 67 -21.10 3.27 -12.20
N ILE A 68 -20.85 3.43 -13.49
CA ILE A 68 -21.41 2.64 -14.58
C ILE A 68 -20.30 1.79 -15.23
N PRO A 69 -20.65 0.74 -16.00
CA PRO A 69 -19.64 -0.05 -16.70
C PRO A 69 -18.76 0.84 -17.61
N GLY A 70 -17.46 0.85 -17.36
CA GLY A 70 -16.47 1.62 -18.12
C GLY A 70 -16.40 3.12 -17.83
N GLY A 71 -17.18 3.65 -16.87
CA GLY A 71 -17.20 5.08 -16.61
C GLY A 71 -17.78 5.52 -15.25
N VAL A 72 -17.65 6.81 -14.99
CA VAL A 72 -18.33 7.50 -13.89
C VAL A 72 -19.20 8.58 -14.49
N GLN A 73 -20.52 8.45 -14.32
CA GLN A 73 -21.49 9.46 -14.72
C GLN A 73 -21.67 10.46 -13.57
N LEU A 74 -21.61 11.74 -13.89
CA LEU A 74 -21.92 12.84 -12.99
C LEU A 74 -23.17 13.53 -13.53
N ASP A 75 -24.26 13.42 -12.78
CA ASP A 75 -25.48 14.17 -13.03
C ASP A 75 -25.53 15.37 -12.09
N MET A 76 -25.58 16.56 -12.67
CA MET A 76 -25.47 17.82 -11.94
C MET A 76 -26.71 18.67 -12.19
N ASP A 77 -27.38 19.07 -11.10
CA ASP A 77 -28.40 20.13 -11.09
C ASP A 77 -27.73 21.42 -10.62
N MET A 78 -27.38 22.29 -11.57
CA MET A 78 -26.71 23.57 -11.34
C MET A 78 -27.46 24.69 -12.07
N PRO A 79 -28.49 25.29 -11.43
CA PRO A 79 -29.25 26.38 -12.04
C PRO A 79 -28.34 27.52 -12.47
N THR A 80 -28.37 27.82 -13.76
CA THR A 80 -27.49 28.78 -14.42
C THR A 80 -28.34 29.69 -15.30
N VAL A 81 -28.47 30.94 -14.90
CA VAL A 81 -29.18 31.98 -15.65
C VAL A 81 -28.16 32.77 -16.45
N VAL A 82 -28.32 32.76 -17.77
CA VAL A 82 -27.52 33.57 -18.70
C VAL A 82 -28.44 34.64 -19.25
N ASP A 83 -28.17 35.90 -18.94
CA ASP A 83 -28.96 37.04 -19.39
C ASP A 83 -28.11 37.95 -20.29
N GLY A 84 -28.64 38.30 -21.46
CA GLY A 84 -27.90 39.09 -22.45
C GLY A 84 -28.81 39.89 -23.37
N PRO A 85 -28.24 40.84 -24.12
CA PRO A 85 -29.01 41.83 -24.89
C PRO A 85 -29.84 41.24 -26.03
N THR A 86 -29.45 40.07 -26.55
CA THR A 86 -30.13 39.41 -27.68
C THR A 86 -30.82 38.12 -27.29
N ARG A 87 -30.43 37.48 -26.19
CA ARG A 87 -30.97 36.20 -25.74
C ARG A 87 -30.71 35.99 -24.25
N SER A 88 -31.71 35.46 -23.57
CA SER A 88 -31.59 34.95 -22.21
C SER A 88 -31.95 33.46 -22.20
N GLY A 89 -31.37 32.70 -21.26
CA GLY A 89 -31.58 31.26 -21.13
C GLY A 89 -31.38 30.78 -19.71
N ASN A 90 -32.04 29.68 -19.37
CA ASN A 90 -31.86 28.96 -18.12
C ASN A 90 -31.35 27.56 -18.45
N LEU A 91 -30.15 27.26 -17.96
CA LEU A 91 -29.53 25.94 -18.01
C LEU A 91 -29.58 25.37 -16.60
N ARG A 92 -29.84 24.08 -16.48
CA ARG A 92 -30.05 23.47 -15.15
C ARG A 92 -29.39 22.12 -15.02
N HIS A 93 -29.66 21.21 -15.96
CA HIS A 93 -29.16 19.85 -15.89
C HIS A 93 -27.95 19.66 -16.80
N PHE A 94 -26.87 19.17 -16.21
CA PHE A 94 -25.65 18.80 -16.91
C PHE A 94 -25.33 17.35 -16.60
N THR A 95 -25.04 16.57 -17.63
CA THR A 95 -24.58 15.19 -17.48
C THR A 95 -23.19 15.08 -18.11
N PHE A 96 -22.26 14.53 -17.37
CA PHE A 96 -20.91 14.26 -17.84
C PHE A 96 -20.55 12.81 -17.56
N ILE A 97 -20.01 12.12 -18.56
CA ILE A 97 -19.50 10.75 -18.38
C ILE A 97 -17.99 10.81 -18.51
N HIS A 98 -17.33 10.46 -17.41
CA HIS A 98 -15.90 10.32 -17.36
C HIS A 98 -15.51 8.87 -17.67
N ASN A 99 -14.63 8.66 -18.65
CA ASN A 99 -14.17 7.32 -19.06
C ASN A 99 -13.15 6.73 -18.08
N LEU A 100 -13.60 6.41 -16.87
CA LEU A 100 -12.83 5.73 -15.84
C LEU A 100 -13.57 4.45 -15.45
N ASP A 101 -12.95 3.31 -15.73
CA ASP A 101 -13.46 1.99 -15.38
C ASP A 101 -13.23 1.68 -13.89
N LEU A 102 -13.86 2.51 -13.04
CA LEU A 102 -13.69 2.46 -11.60
C LEU A 102 -14.23 1.16 -11.01
N GLU A 103 -15.30 0.60 -11.59
CA GLU A 103 -15.87 -0.69 -11.16
C GLU A 103 -14.83 -1.81 -11.25
N ARG A 104 -14.13 -1.93 -12.40
CA ARG A 104 -13.10 -2.96 -12.57
C ARG A 104 -11.86 -2.71 -11.70
N ILE A 105 -11.40 -1.46 -11.60
CA ILE A 105 -10.24 -1.11 -10.76
C ILE A 105 -10.53 -1.41 -9.28
N TYR A 106 -11.72 -1.04 -8.80
CA TYR A 106 -12.15 -1.29 -7.44
C TYR A 106 -12.33 -2.80 -7.18
N ALA A 107 -12.88 -3.54 -8.13
CA ALA A 107 -13.00 -4.98 -8.03
C ALA A 107 -11.62 -5.68 -8.01
N ALA A 108 -10.65 -5.22 -8.82
CA ALA A 108 -9.28 -5.71 -8.78
C ALA A 108 -8.62 -5.45 -7.42
N ALA A 109 -8.79 -4.24 -6.86
CA ALA A 109 -8.32 -3.90 -5.52
C ALA A 109 -8.92 -4.81 -4.43
N SER A 110 -10.23 -5.05 -4.52
CA SER A 110 -10.96 -5.96 -3.63
C SER A 110 -10.44 -7.39 -3.77
N GLY A 111 -10.13 -7.82 -5.00
CA GLY A 111 -9.50 -9.10 -5.31
C GLY A 111 -8.16 -9.23 -4.61
N VAL A 112 -7.28 -8.22 -4.68
CA VAL A 112 -5.96 -8.26 -4.03
C VAL A 112 -6.10 -8.39 -2.52
N ALA A 113 -6.97 -7.58 -1.90
CA ALA A 113 -7.23 -7.65 -0.46
C ALA A 113 -7.82 -9.01 -0.04
N LYS A 114 -8.69 -9.60 -0.86
CA LYS A 114 -9.26 -10.93 -0.64
C LYS A 114 -8.20 -12.03 -0.77
N THR A 115 -7.34 -11.95 -1.78
CA THR A 115 -6.21 -12.87 -1.97
C THR A 115 -5.28 -12.82 -0.78
N GLU A 116 -4.96 -11.61 -0.28
CA GLU A 116 -4.16 -11.47 0.93
C GLU A 116 -4.81 -12.12 2.14
N ARG A 117 -6.09 -11.84 2.38
CA ARG A 117 -6.83 -12.48 3.46
C ARG A 117 -6.83 -14.01 3.36
N THR A 118 -6.90 -14.54 2.14
CA THR A 118 -7.02 -15.99 1.90
C THR A 118 -5.68 -16.70 2.02
N TYR A 119 -4.61 -16.08 1.53
CA TYR A 119 -3.32 -16.75 1.36
C TYR A 119 -2.19 -16.18 2.22
N GLY A 120 -2.37 -15.01 2.85
CA GLY A 120 -1.37 -14.28 3.64
C GLY A 120 -0.08 -14.09 2.86
N PHE A 121 -0.18 -13.57 1.63
CA PHE A 121 0.97 -13.55 0.73
C PHE A 121 2.02 -12.54 1.22
N LEU A 122 1.63 -11.40 1.79
CA LEU A 122 2.60 -10.45 2.36
C LEU A 122 3.37 -11.10 3.52
N GLU A 123 2.69 -11.79 4.43
CA GLU A 123 3.32 -12.47 5.56
C GLU A 123 4.23 -13.61 5.11
N ARG A 124 3.73 -14.46 4.21
CA ARG A 124 4.50 -15.61 3.72
C ARG A 124 5.74 -15.16 2.98
N ASP A 125 5.62 -14.15 2.12
CA ASP A 125 6.77 -13.61 1.39
C ASP A 125 7.78 -13.00 2.36
N LEU A 126 7.35 -12.25 3.36
CA LEU A 126 8.27 -11.70 4.36
C LEU A 126 8.92 -12.80 5.21
N LEU A 127 8.19 -13.85 5.61
CA LEU A 127 8.77 -15.00 6.34
C LEU A 127 9.80 -15.74 5.49
N ASN A 128 9.53 -15.92 4.20
CA ASN A 128 10.49 -16.52 3.26
C ASN A 128 11.74 -15.64 3.10
N LEU A 129 11.57 -14.32 3.05
CA LEU A 129 12.67 -13.36 3.02
C LEU A 129 13.48 -13.39 4.32
N ILE A 130 12.82 -13.43 5.49
CA ILE A 130 13.51 -13.59 6.77
C ILE A 130 14.32 -14.87 6.77
N SER A 131 13.73 -15.99 6.32
CA SER A 131 14.46 -17.25 6.20
C SER A 131 15.66 -17.14 5.27
N PHE A 132 15.50 -16.52 4.10
CA PHE A 132 16.56 -16.39 3.08
C PHE A 132 17.71 -15.46 3.53
N TYR A 133 17.37 -14.37 4.21
CA TYR A 133 18.33 -13.38 4.73
C TYR A 133 18.76 -13.67 6.16
N SER A 134 18.39 -14.82 6.72
CA SER A 134 18.86 -15.26 8.03
C SER A 134 20.06 -16.19 7.91
N GLY A 135 20.88 -16.21 8.94
CA GLY A 135 22.04 -17.09 9.02
C GLY A 135 22.93 -16.71 10.18
N GLN A 136 24.12 -17.32 10.25
CA GLN A 136 25.07 -17.13 11.35
C GLN A 136 25.94 -15.87 11.21
N ASP A 137 26.09 -15.33 10.00
CA ASP A 137 26.85 -14.09 9.80
C ASP A 137 26.17 -12.91 10.52
N ASP A 138 26.95 -12.09 11.22
CA ASP A 138 26.45 -10.93 11.99
C ASP A 138 25.78 -9.87 11.09
N SER A 139 26.03 -9.91 9.79
CA SER A 139 25.35 -9.08 8.78
C SER A 139 23.96 -9.59 8.36
N LEU A 140 23.58 -10.80 8.76
CA LEU A 140 22.30 -11.42 8.42
C LEU A 140 21.25 -11.22 9.53
N LEU A 141 19.99 -11.58 9.24
CA LEU A 141 18.91 -11.63 10.22
C LEU A 141 19.08 -12.81 11.17
N ALA A 142 18.67 -12.64 12.43
CA ALA A 142 18.70 -13.75 13.39
C ALA A 142 17.81 -14.89 12.88
N PRO A 143 18.27 -16.15 12.89
CA PRO A 143 17.45 -17.24 12.39
C PRO A 143 16.23 -17.47 13.29
N MET A 144 15.08 -17.76 12.66
CA MET A 144 13.84 -18.14 13.36
C MET A 144 14.05 -19.40 14.20
N SER A 145 14.78 -20.37 13.64
CA SER A 145 15.20 -21.59 14.32
C SER A 145 16.47 -22.11 13.68
N ASP A 146 17.55 -22.21 14.45
CA ASP A 146 18.79 -22.85 14.00
C ASP A 146 19.53 -23.51 15.19
N SER A 147 20.38 -24.48 14.92
CA SER A 147 21.20 -25.14 15.94
C SER A 147 22.57 -25.46 15.37
N GLN A 148 23.61 -24.94 16.02
CA GLN A 148 24.99 -25.11 15.56
C GLN A 148 25.88 -25.61 16.68
N ILE A 149 26.79 -26.52 16.34
CA ILE A 149 27.91 -26.88 17.20
C ILE A 149 29.00 -25.82 17.02
N THR A 150 29.30 -25.07 18.08
CA THR A 150 30.36 -24.06 18.07
C THR A 150 31.62 -24.61 18.73
N THR A 151 32.74 -24.57 18.01
CA THR A 151 34.06 -24.96 18.53
C THR A 151 34.97 -23.74 18.61
N GLY A 152 35.34 -23.35 19.84
CA GLY A 152 36.26 -22.22 20.06
C GLY A 152 35.73 -20.85 19.64
N ARG A 153 34.41 -20.71 19.43
CA ARG A 153 33.75 -19.42 19.15
C ARG A 153 32.83 -19.05 20.30
N ALA A 154 32.81 -17.75 20.64
CA ALA A 154 31.83 -17.22 21.58
C ALA A 154 30.45 -17.15 20.91
N PRO A 155 29.35 -17.21 21.69
CA PRO A 155 28.01 -16.98 21.18
C PRO A 155 27.93 -15.63 20.45
N GLN A 156 27.24 -15.62 19.31
CA GLN A 156 26.97 -14.41 18.56
C GLN A 156 25.75 -13.70 19.13
N TYR A 157 25.81 -12.38 19.17
CA TYR A 157 24.72 -11.54 19.65
C TYR A 157 24.33 -10.54 18.58
N ARG A 158 23.05 -10.19 18.50
CA ARG A 158 22.55 -9.19 17.54
C ARG A 158 21.75 -8.12 18.25
N LEU A 159 21.85 -6.90 17.75
CA LEU A 159 21.02 -5.81 18.22
C LEU A 159 19.67 -5.85 17.51
N ARG A 160 18.59 -5.79 18.28
CA ARG A 160 17.21 -5.75 17.78
C ARG A 160 17.02 -4.58 16.80
N SER A 161 17.57 -3.41 17.07
CA SER A 161 17.55 -2.25 16.17
C SER A 161 18.25 -2.49 14.83
N THR A 162 19.37 -3.23 14.82
CA THR A 162 20.04 -3.64 13.58
C THR A 162 19.15 -4.60 12.79
N VAL A 163 18.56 -5.59 13.46
CA VAL A 163 17.61 -6.52 12.82
C VAL A 163 16.41 -5.78 12.24
N ALA A 164 15.84 -4.82 12.97
CA ALA A 164 14.75 -3.97 12.50
C ALA A 164 15.16 -3.15 11.26
N THR A 165 16.35 -2.56 11.28
CA THR A 165 16.85 -1.76 10.16
C THR A 165 17.04 -2.62 8.90
N THR A 166 17.68 -3.78 9.04
CA THR A 166 17.85 -4.73 7.93
C THR A 166 16.50 -5.21 7.41
N LEU A 167 15.56 -5.53 8.29
CA LEU A 167 14.21 -5.95 7.89
C LEU A 167 13.47 -4.85 7.13
N GLY A 168 13.58 -3.58 7.56
CA GLY A 168 13.02 -2.44 6.85
C GLY A 168 13.59 -2.29 5.43
N GLN A 169 14.90 -2.51 5.25
CA GLN A 169 15.55 -2.49 3.94
C GLN A 169 15.09 -3.64 3.04
N VAL A 170 14.96 -4.84 3.60
CA VAL A 170 14.43 -6.03 2.90
C VAL A 170 12.99 -5.76 2.46
N MET A 171 12.11 -5.31 3.36
CA MET A 171 10.72 -4.98 3.02
C MET A 171 10.64 -3.90 1.94
N GLY A 172 11.45 -2.84 2.01
CA GLY A 172 11.47 -1.78 1.00
C GLY A 172 11.87 -2.28 -0.39
N SER A 173 12.84 -3.17 -0.47
CA SER A 173 13.35 -3.70 -1.74
C SER A 173 12.42 -4.75 -2.35
N PHE A 174 11.89 -5.64 -1.52
CA PHE A 174 11.15 -6.81 -1.99
C PHE A 174 9.64 -6.57 -2.14
N THR A 175 9.04 -5.64 -1.38
CA THR A 175 7.62 -5.30 -1.60
C THR A 175 7.38 -4.85 -3.03
N GLN A 176 8.34 -4.14 -3.65
CA GLN A 176 8.26 -3.71 -5.05
C GLN A 176 8.36 -4.84 -6.07
N MET A 177 8.79 -6.03 -5.66
CA MET A 177 8.91 -7.20 -6.53
C MET A 177 7.62 -8.02 -6.60
N LEU A 178 6.62 -7.71 -5.76
CA LEU A 178 5.29 -8.30 -5.87
C LEU A 178 4.67 -7.91 -7.22
N GLN A 179 4.09 -8.90 -7.90
CA GLN A 179 3.46 -8.69 -9.19
C GLN A 179 2.12 -9.43 -9.29
N VAL A 180 1.27 -8.99 -10.21
CA VAL A 180 0.04 -9.68 -10.58
C VAL A 180 0.22 -10.34 -11.95
N ALA A 181 0.16 -11.67 -12.02
CA ALA A 181 0.27 -12.39 -13.26
C ALA A 181 -0.84 -12.00 -14.24
N GLY A 182 -0.49 -11.86 -15.52
CA GLY A 182 -1.44 -11.48 -16.56
C GLY A 182 -1.81 -9.99 -16.59
N SER A 183 -1.34 -9.19 -15.62
CA SER A 183 -1.53 -7.75 -15.64
C SER A 183 -0.60 -7.08 -16.66
N LYS A 184 -0.92 -5.83 -17.03
CA LYS A 184 0.02 -5.00 -17.79
C LYS A 184 1.26 -4.73 -16.94
N GLY A 185 2.42 -4.81 -17.58
CA GLY A 185 3.72 -4.63 -16.91
C GLY A 185 4.26 -5.87 -16.20
N TYR A 186 3.47 -6.94 -16.06
CA TYR A 186 3.95 -8.21 -15.50
C TYR A 186 5.15 -8.75 -16.30
N ARG A 187 6.22 -9.08 -15.59
CA ARG A 187 7.43 -9.68 -16.17
C ARG A 187 8.00 -10.64 -15.15
N ALA A 188 7.95 -11.93 -15.47
CA ALA A 188 8.55 -12.97 -14.65
C ALA A 188 10.05 -12.65 -14.42
N ILE A 189 10.41 -12.44 -13.15
CA ILE A 189 11.79 -12.19 -12.76
C ILE A 189 12.52 -13.52 -12.84
N THR A 190 13.53 -13.60 -13.72
CA THR A 190 14.38 -14.78 -13.85
C THR A 190 15.82 -14.37 -13.61
N VAL A 191 16.45 -14.96 -12.60
CA VAL A 191 17.85 -14.79 -12.27
C VAL A 191 18.62 -16.04 -12.71
N PRO A 192 19.74 -15.89 -13.43
CA PRO A 192 20.63 -17.02 -13.73
C PRO A 192 21.02 -17.74 -12.44
N TYR A 193 20.70 -19.02 -12.34
CA TYR A 193 20.94 -19.83 -11.17
C TYR A 193 21.79 -21.05 -11.53
N ASP A 194 22.95 -21.17 -10.87
CA ASP A 194 23.82 -22.32 -10.99
C ASP A 194 23.53 -23.28 -9.83
N ALA A 195 22.77 -24.33 -10.13
CA ALA A 195 22.44 -25.37 -9.17
C ALA A 195 23.68 -26.08 -8.59
N SER A 196 24.83 -26.04 -9.28
CA SER A 196 26.07 -26.65 -8.79
C SER A 196 26.68 -25.91 -7.60
N ALA A 197 26.29 -24.65 -7.36
CA ALA A 197 26.75 -23.85 -6.23
C ALA A 197 26.08 -24.24 -4.89
N GLY A 198 25.04 -25.08 -4.91
CA GLY A 198 24.40 -25.62 -3.70
C GLY A 198 23.56 -24.63 -2.87
N GLY A 199 23.33 -23.41 -3.37
CA GLY A 199 22.47 -22.42 -2.72
C GLY A 199 20.98 -22.58 -3.07
N PRO A 200 20.05 -21.93 -2.36
CA PRO A 200 18.63 -21.92 -2.72
C PRO A 200 18.39 -21.26 -4.09
N ASP A 201 17.44 -21.78 -4.87
CA ASP A 201 17.04 -21.19 -6.16
C ASP A 201 16.34 -19.84 -5.92
N PRO A 202 16.96 -18.69 -6.29
CA PRO A 202 16.34 -17.38 -6.09
C PRO A 202 15.06 -17.22 -6.91
N ASN A 203 14.90 -17.97 -8.00
CA ASN A 203 13.66 -17.95 -8.79
C ASN A 203 12.49 -18.56 -8.03
N ALA A 204 12.72 -19.45 -7.05
CA ALA A 204 11.65 -19.99 -6.22
C ALA A 204 11.03 -18.90 -5.34
N LEU A 205 11.85 -18.01 -4.80
CA LEU A 205 11.40 -16.84 -4.04
C LEU A 205 10.57 -15.92 -4.93
N TYR A 206 11.08 -15.51 -6.10
CA TYR A 206 10.34 -14.59 -6.98
C TYR A 206 9.03 -15.18 -7.52
N ARG A 207 8.96 -16.50 -7.74
CA ARG A 207 7.72 -17.16 -8.16
C ARG A 207 6.62 -17.11 -7.08
N GLN A 208 6.98 -16.98 -5.80
CA GLN A 208 6.01 -16.86 -4.71
C GLN A 208 5.44 -15.44 -4.62
N MET A 209 6.20 -14.43 -5.06
CA MET A 209 5.81 -13.02 -5.09
C MET A 209 4.89 -12.67 -6.28
N VAL A 210 4.22 -13.66 -6.86
CA VAL A 210 3.31 -13.50 -8.00
C VAL A 210 1.91 -13.89 -7.57
N ILE A 211 1.01 -12.91 -7.59
CA ILE A 211 -0.42 -13.10 -7.38
C ILE A 211 -1.03 -13.57 -8.72
N PRO A 212 -1.70 -14.74 -8.79
CA PRO A 212 -2.40 -15.15 -9.99
C PRO A 212 -3.52 -14.16 -10.33
N GLY A 213 -3.49 -13.55 -11.53
CA GLY A 213 -4.47 -12.52 -11.89
C GLY A 213 -5.90 -13.02 -12.01
N ASP A 214 -6.08 -14.31 -12.30
CA ASP A 214 -7.39 -14.99 -12.35
C ASP A 214 -8.04 -15.11 -10.97
N GLU A 215 -7.26 -15.18 -9.89
CA GLU A 215 -7.76 -15.16 -8.51
C GLU A 215 -8.40 -13.82 -8.12
N LEU A 216 -8.08 -12.73 -8.84
CA LEU A 216 -8.66 -11.40 -8.58
C LEU A 216 -10.12 -11.28 -9.03
N GLY A 217 -10.62 -12.23 -9.82
CA GLY A 217 -12.02 -12.28 -10.25
C GLY A 217 -12.42 -11.23 -11.29
N VAL A 218 -11.45 -10.52 -11.88
CA VAL A 218 -11.65 -9.53 -12.95
C VAL A 218 -10.51 -9.60 -13.96
N ASP A 219 -10.77 -9.16 -15.20
CA ASP A 219 -9.72 -9.04 -16.22
C ASP A 219 -8.73 -7.92 -15.87
N VAL A 220 -7.50 -8.31 -15.60
CA VAL A 220 -6.41 -7.40 -15.22
C VAL A 220 -5.46 -7.05 -16.37
N SER A 221 -5.72 -7.55 -17.59
CA SER A 221 -4.80 -7.42 -18.72
C SER A 221 -4.43 -5.99 -19.10
N SER A 222 -5.31 -5.01 -18.87
CA SER A 222 -5.06 -3.58 -19.12
C SER A 222 -4.65 -2.79 -17.86
N LEU A 223 -4.65 -3.44 -16.69
CA LEU A 223 -4.30 -2.84 -15.40
C LEU A 223 -2.82 -3.07 -15.09
N SER A 224 -2.16 -2.05 -14.56
CA SER A 224 -0.81 -2.15 -14.01
C SER A 224 -0.87 -2.07 -12.50
N PHE A 225 -0.12 -2.93 -11.83
CA PHE A 225 -0.04 -2.99 -10.38
C PHE A 225 1.38 -2.62 -9.93
N SER A 226 1.47 -1.86 -8.86
CA SER A 226 2.73 -1.66 -8.14
C SER A 226 2.49 -1.74 -6.65
N PHE A 227 3.38 -2.43 -5.95
CA PHE A 227 3.35 -2.60 -4.52
C PHE A 227 4.48 -1.78 -3.91
N GLY A 228 4.18 -0.97 -2.91
CA GLY A 228 5.11 -0.02 -2.34
C GLY A 228 5.14 -0.07 -0.83
N TYR A 229 6.35 -0.13 -0.28
CA TYR A 229 6.64 0.20 1.12
C TYR A 229 7.42 1.51 1.15
N ARG A 230 6.89 2.52 1.84
CA ARG A 230 7.38 3.91 1.75
C ARG A 230 8.33 4.30 2.89
N ASN A 231 9.12 3.34 3.38
CA ASN A 231 9.92 3.48 4.60
C ASN A 231 9.10 3.98 5.81
N TRP A 232 7.84 3.57 5.87
CA TRP A 232 6.99 3.89 7.00
C TRP A 232 7.53 3.25 8.29
N PRO A 233 7.22 3.79 9.46
CA PRO A 233 7.44 3.05 10.69
C PRO A 233 6.68 1.72 10.62
N PHE A 234 7.26 0.67 11.18
CA PHE A 234 6.63 -0.63 11.28
C PHE A 234 6.79 -1.17 12.70
N TYR A 235 5.82 -1.96 13.15
CA TYR A 235 5.92 -2.63 14.43
C TYR A 235 6.88 -3.80 14.30
N PHE A 236 7.80 -3.92 15.27
CA PHE A 236 8.77 -5.01 15.32
C PHE A 236 9.04 -5.43 16.76
N ASP A 237 8.79 -6.69 17.06
CA ASP A 237 9.15 -7.33 18.33
C ASP A 237 9.70 -8.74 18.10
N THR A 238 10.49 -9.20 19.06
CA THR A 238 11.09 -10.54 19.05
C THR A 238 10.79 -11.34 20.31
N GLY A 239 9.93 -10.81 21.19
CA GLY A 239 9.53 -11.45 22.44
C GLY A 239 10.60 -11.45 23.54
N GLY A 240 11.82 -10.98 23.24
CA GLY A 240 12.94 -10.87 24.19
C GLY A 240 12.87 -9.61 25.06
N GLN A 241 13.42 -9.70 26.28
CA GLN A 241 13.60 -8.53 27.14
C GLN A 241 14.89 -7.81 26.76
N GLY A 242 14.75 -6.67 26.05
CA GLY A 242 15.85 -5.76 25.77
C GLY A 242 16.29 -5.75 24.31
N GLU A 243 17.48 -5.18 24.10
CA GLU A 243 18.03 -4.87 22.77
C GLU A 243 18.87 -6.02 22.20
N LEU A 244 19.35 -6.93 23.05
CA LEU A 244 20.27 -7.99 22.65
C LEU A 244 19.51 -9.29 22.37
N LEU A 245 19.62 -9.78 21.14
CA LEU A 245 19.18 -11.10 20.71
C LEU A 245 20.35 -12.07 20.85
N SER A 246 20.14 -13.17 21.56
CA SER A 246 21.15 -14.20 21.82
C SER A 246 20.59 -15.59 21.58
N PRO A 247 21.41 -16.54 21.12
CA PRO A 247 21.03 -17.94 21.14
C PRO A 247 21.03 -18.47 22.57
N ASP A 248 20.29 -19.55 22.79
CA ASP A 248 20.50 -20.41 23.95
C ASP A 248 21.79 -21.19 23.75
N SER A 249 22.81 -20.84 24.52
CA SER A 249 24.14 -21.46 24.44
C SER A 249 24.35 -22.46 25.57
N MET A 250 24.76 -23.67 25.21
CA MET A 250 25.23 -24.69 26.15
C MET A 250 26.64 -25.11 25.77
N GLY A 251 27.62 -24.97 26.67
CA GLY A 251 29.00 -25.33 26.37
C GLY A 251 29.72 -26.06 27.49
N ILE A 252 30.59 -26.99 27.11
CA ILE A 252 31.54 -27.63 28.00
C ILE A 252 32.92 -27.04 27.70
N ASN A 253 33.52 -26.43 28.71
CA ASN A 253 34.90 -25.97 28.64
C ASN A 253 35.83 -27.09 29.09
N LEU A 254 36.41 -27.83 28.15
CA LEU A 254 37.56 -28.68 28.42
C LEU A 254 38.81 -27.81 28.33
N VAL A 255 39.80 -28.03 29.19
CA VAL A 255 41.00 -27.17 29.41
C VAL A 255 41.66 -26.58 28.15
N PHE A 256 41.51 -27.21 26.97
CA PHE A 256 42.01 -26.71 25.69
C PHE A 256 40.96 -26.61 24.55
N PHE A 257 39.71 -27.02 24.78
CA PHE A 257 38.65 -27.01 23.76
C PHE A 257 37.31 -26.58 24.37
N TYR A 258 36.75 -25.49 23.82
CA TYR A 258 35.36 -25.13 24.05
C TYR A 258 34.48 -25.82 23.00
N PHE A 259 33.61 -26.72 23.45
CA PHE A 259 32.54 -27.28 22.63
C PHE A 259 31.21 -26.70 23.12
N GLY A 260 30.54 -25.97 22.25
CA GLY A 260 29.23 -25.36 22.48
C GLY A 260 28.18 -25.89 21.52
N VAL A 261 26.93 -25.78 21.92
CA VAL A 261 25.77 -25.83 21.05
C VAL A 261 25.03 -24.51 21.25
N ASP A 262 24.90 -23.75 20.16
CA ASP A 262 24.13 -22.52 20.12
C ASP A 262 22.82 -22.81 19.40
N ARG A 263 21.70 -22.55 20.08
CA ARG A 263 20.35 -22.75 19.55
C ARG A 263 19.63 -21.41 19.44
N TRP A 264 19.28 -21.02 18.23
CA TRP A 264 18.45 -19.85 17.98
C TRP A 264 16.97 -20.23 17.96
N GLN A 265 16.14 -19.42 18.62
CA GLN A 265 14.69 -19.51 18.61
C GLN A 265 14.08 -18.09 18.59
N THR A 266 14.38 -17.34 17.54
CA THR A 266 13.91 -15.95 17.42
C THR A 266 12.47 -15.94 16.96
N ALA A 267 11.56 -15.44 17.80
CA ALA A 267 10.22 -15.07 17.34
C ALA A 267 10.30 -13.74 16.60
N TYR A 268 9.55 -13.59 15.52
CA TYR A 268 9.33 -12.31 14.84
C TYR A 268 7.86 -11.95 14.93
N ASP A 269 7.58 -10.80 15.52
CA ASP A 269 6.29 -10.14 15.51
C ASP A 269 6.44 -8.84 14.71
N ILE A 270 5.80 -8.77 13.55
CA ILE A 270 5.99 -7.68 12.60
C ILE A 270 4.61 -7.20 12.13
N SER A 271 4.41 -5.88 12.08
CA SER A 271 3.27 -5.30 11.34
C SER A 271 3.77 -4.16 10.48
N TRP A 272 3.50 -4.21 9.17
CA TRP A 272 3.99 -3.19 8.24
C TRP A 272 2.95 -2.82 7.18
N PRO A 273 2.88 -1.52 6.84
CA PRO A 273 1.98 -1.01 5.82
C PRO A 273 2.49 -1.30 4.39
N VAL A 274 1.59 -1.58 3.45
CA VAL A 274 1.86 -1.72 2.01
C VAL A 274 0.83 -0.93 1.24
N VAL A 275 1.25 -0.15 0.24
CA VAL A 275 0.33 0.46 -0.73
C VAL A 275 0.35 -0.30 -2.03
N VAL A 276 -0.84 -0.66 -2.49
CA VAL A 276 -1.10 -1.21 -3.80
C VAL A 276 -1.65 -0.10 -4.67
N SER A 277 -0.89 0.26 -5.70
CA SER A 277 -1.31 1.23 -6.71
C SER A 277 -1.75 0.48 -7.97
N ILE A 278 -2.97 0.77 -8.42
CA ILE A 278 -3.58 0.17 -9.61
C ILE A 278 -3.82 1.29 -10.60
N SER A 279 -3.24 1.18 -11.79
CA SER A 279 -3.40 2.18 -12.85
C SER A 279 -3.91 1.55 -14.14
N HIS A 280 -4.75 2.29 -14.86
CA HIS A 280 -5.18 1.91 -16.20
C HIS A 280 -4.20 2.48 -17.22
N SER A 281 -3.54 1.62 -17.98
CA SER A 281 -2.32 2.00 -18.72
C SER A 281 -2.49 2.04 -20.24
N ASP A 282 -3.68 1.76 -20.78
CA ASP A 282 -3.98 1.84 -22.22
C ASP A 282 -4.27 3.26 -22.72
N TRP A 283 -3.98 4.25 -21.90
CA TRP A 283 -4.18 5.66 -22.22
C TRP A 283 -2.90 6.22 -22.79
N THR A 284 -2.57 5.75 -23.99
CA THR A 284 -1.39 6.14 -24.77
C THR A 284 -1.56 7.51 -25.43
N THR A 285 -2.69 8.18 -25.26
CA THR A 285 -2.88 9.56 -25.70
C THR A 285 -2.44 10.51 -24.58
N ALA A 286 -1.53 11.43 -24.90
CA ALA A 286 -1.07 12.49 -23.99
C ALA A 286 -2.19 13.38 -23.42
N SER A 287 -3.41 13.23 -23.92
CA SER A 287 -4.62 13.93 -23.50
C SER A 287 -5.50 13.15 -22.52
N SER A 288 -5.17 11.90 -22.20
CA SER A 288 -5.95 11.10 -21.25
C SER A 288 -5.31 11.18 -19.87
N PRO A 289 -6.01 11.71 -18.85
CA PRO A 289 -5.45 11.86 -17.50
C PRO A 289 -5.08 10.48 -16.93
N HIS A 290 -3.89 10.33 -16.35
CA HIS A 290 -3.50 9.08 -15.69
C HIS A 290 -4.23 8.95 -14.34
N TYR A 291 -5.04 7.90 -14.16
CA TYR A 291 -5.60 7.59 -12.83
C TYR A 291 -4.85 6.45 -12.18
N THR A 292 -4.54 6.68 -10.90
CA THR A 292 -3.99 5.69 -9.99
C THR A 292 -4.95 5.54 -8.83
N PHE A 293 -5.42 4.31 -8.61
CA PHE A 293 -6.20 3.94 -7.45
C PHE A 293 -5.28 3.28 -6.43
N ASN A 294 -5.20 3.86 -5.23
CA ASN A 294 -4.34 3.37 -4.17
C ASN A 294 -5.17 2.66 -3.10
N VAL A 295 -4.73 1.48 -2.70
CA VAL A 295 -5.27 0.75 -1.54
C VAL A 295 -4.15 0.49 -0.55
N ALA A 296 -4.42 0.81 0.71
CA ALA A 296 -3.55 0.50 1.83
C ALA A 296 -3.89 -0.89 2.38
N MET A 297 -2.84 -1.68 2.63
CA MET A 297 -2.89 -3.01 3.22
C MET A 297 -1.85 -3.10 4.33
N GLU A 298 -1.98 -4.05 5.25
CA GLU A 298 -1.03 -4.23 6.34
C GLU A 298 -0.70 -5.72 6.49
N GLY A 299 0.56 -6.06 6.32
CA GLY A 299 1.08 -7.40 6.62
C GLY A 299 1.29 -7.55 8.13
N ASN A 300 0.94 -8.71 8.69
CA ASN A 300 0.96 -8.96 10.12
C ASN A 300 1.49 -10.36 10.45
N ILE A 301 2.70 -10.45 11.02
CA ILE A 301 3.30 -11.70 11.51
C ILE A 301 3.29 -11.71 13.04
N ARG A 302 2.93 -12.84 13.65
CA ARG A 302 3.06 -13.07 15.11
C ARG A 302 3.68 -14.44 15.34
N GLY A 303 4.76 -14.50 16.12
CA GLY A 303 5.45 -15.73 16.47
C GLY A 303 5.93 -16.51 15.25
N ASN A 304 6.42 -15.83 14.21
CA ASN A 304 6.80 -16.42 12.91
C ASN A 304 5.63 -17.08 12.15
N GLN A 305 4.38 -16.70 12.42
CA GLN A 305 3.20 -17.15 11.69
C GLN A 305 2.45 -15.95 11.12
N PRO A 306 1.85 -16.09 9.91
CA PRO A 306 0.90 -15.11 9.42
C PRO A 306 -0.26 -14.95 10.41
N LEU A 307 -0.64 -13.71 10.71
CA LEU A 307 -1.78 -13.44 11.58
C LEU A 307 -3.07 -13.68 10.80
N THR A 308 -3.72 -14.82 11.04
CA THR A 308 -5.02 -15.10 10.43
C THR A 308 -6.14 -14.35 11.16
N ALA A 309 -7.25 -14.12 10.46
CA ALA A 309 -8.44 -13.49 11.04
C ALA A 309 -8.96 -14.26 12.28
N ASP A 310 -8.77 -15.58 12.32
CA ASP A 310 -9.27 -16.42 13.41
C ASP A 310 -8.34 -16.43 14.64
N GLU A 311 -7.04 -16.20 14.46
CA GLU A 311 -6.03 -16.26 15.53
C GLU A 311 -5.79 -14.95 16.25
N ALA A 312 -6.24 -13.83 15.66
CA ALA A 312 -5.95 -12.50 16.17
C ALA A 312 -6.54 -12.22 17.57
N GLY A 313 -7.41 -13.11 18.06
CA GLY A 313 -7.90 -13.08 19.44
C GLY A 313 -6.86 -13.17 20.57
N SER A 314 -5.65 -13.61 20.26
CA SER A 314 -4.57 -13.79 21.24
C SER A 314 -3.48 -12.71 21.17
N ALA A 315 -3.62 -11.72 20.27
CA ALA A 315 -2.57 -10.73 20.06
C ALA A 315 -2.29 -9.94 21.36
N PRO A 316 -1.01 -9.74 21.74
CA PRO A 316 -0.68 -8.94 22.91
C PRO A 316 -1.34 -7.57 22.80
N ARG A 317 -2.07 -7.14 23.84
CA ARG A 317 -2.75 -5.83 23.92
C ARG A 317 -1.77 -4.64 24.05
N GLY A 318 -0.60 -4.72 23.42
CA GLY A 318 0.29 -3.59 23.25
C GLY A 318 -0.33 -2.65 22.23
N GLY A 319 -0.78 -1.48 22.69
CA GLY A 319 -1.47 -0.47 21.88
C GLY A 319 -0.60 0.19 20.83
N ALA A 320 -0.11 -0.57 19.85
CA ALA A 320 0.37 -0.01 18.60
C ALA A 320 -0.85 0.57 17.88
N SER A 321 -0.89 1.90 17.79
CA SER A 321 -1.85 2.62 16.95
C SER A 321 -1.78 2.05 15.54
N GLU A 322 -2.93 1.77 14.91
CA GLU A 322 -2.97 1.41 13.49
C GLU A 322 -2.25 2.52 12.71
N LEU A 323 -1.13 2.18 12.05
CA LEU A 323 -0.24 3.17 11.42
C LEU A 323 -0.99 4.05 10.41
N PHE A 324 -1.98 3.50 9.72
CA PHE A 324 -2.83 4.22 8.77
C PHE A 324 -3.95 5.06 9.40
N SER A 325 -4.23 4.86 10.67
CA SER A 325 -5.29 5.59 11.39
C SER A 325 -4.71 6.73 12.25
N ASP A 326 -3.38 6.79 12.40
CA ASP A 326 -2.70 7.88 13.08
C ASP A 326 -2.61 9.14 12.17
N PRO A 327 -3.24 10.27 12.55
CA PRO A 327 -3.18 11.50 11.78
C PRO A 327 -1.75 12.01 11.52
N ALA A 328 -0.77 11.67 12.35
CA ALA A 328 0.63 12.03 12.13
C ALA A 328 1.23 11.35 10.89
N ASN A 329 0.64 10.24 10.46
CA ASN A 329 1.06 9.50 9.27
C ASN A 329 0.23 9.85 8.02
N PHE A 330 -0.74 10.76 8.13
CA PHE A 330 -1.51 11.21 6.97
C PHE A 330 -0.64 12.08 6.09
N ASN A 331 -0.27 11.53 4.94
CA ASN A 331 0.38 12.23 3.83
C ASN A 331 -0.63 12.88 2.86
N SER A 332 -1.91 12.94 3.24
CA SER A 332 -2.96 13.70 2.56
C SER A 332 -3.10 15.08 3.18
N GLY A 333 -2.80 16.13 2.42
CA GLY A 333 -2.92 17.53 2.82
C GLY A 333 -2.68 18.45 1.63
N LEU A 334 -2.91 19.76 1.81
CA LEU A 334 -2.55 20.74 0.79
C LEU A 334 -1.02 20.80 0.67
N ILE A 335 -0.47 20.36 -0.47
CA ILE A 335 0.95 20.44 -0.75
C ILE A 335 1.16 21.58 -1.73
N GLU A 336 1.77 22.66 -1.24
CA GLU A 336 2.20 23.77 -2.10
C GLU A 336 3.61 23.46 -2.64
N VAL A 337 3.71 23.25 -3.96
CA VAL A 337 5.02 23.09 -4.62
C VAL A 337 5.48 24.42 -5.18
N ILE A 338 6.52 24.99 -4.59
CA ILE A 338 7.13 26.25 -5.03
C ILE A 338 8.39 25.93 -5.85
N VAL A 339 8.35 26.16 -7.16
CA VAL A 339 9.51 25.96 -8.05
C VAL A 339 10.25 27.27 -8.26
N ARG A 340 11.55 27.29 -7.96
CA ARG A 340 12.43 28.46 -8.10
C ARG A 340 13.62 28.18 -9.02
N ASP A 341 14.09 29.23 -9.70
CA ASP A 341 15.34 29.20 -10.45
C ASP A 341 16.54 29.08 -9.48
N GLY A 342 17.43 28.12 -9.72
CA GLY A 342 18.57 27.85 -8.82
C GLY A 342 19.66 28.93 -8.79
N LYS A 343 19.66 29.88 -9.72
CA LYS A 343 20.62 31.00 -9.78
C LYS A 343 20.01 32.30 -9.29
N THR A 344 18.76 32.58 -9.67
CA THR A 344 18.12 33.88 -9.37
C THR A 344 17.18 33.82 -8.17
N ASN A 345 16.76 32.62 -7.75
CA ASN A 345 15.77 32.39 -6.70
C ASN A 345 14.34 32.90 -7.04
N ASP A 346 14.11 33.31 -8.29
CA ASP A 346 12.81 33.75 -8.80
C ASP A 346 11.87 32.57 -9.01
N LEU A 347 10.55 32.83 -8.97
CA LEU A 347 9.52 31.82 -9.25
C LEU A 347 9.48 31.47 -10.74
N LEU A 348 9.44 30.17 -11.04
CA LEU A 348 9.32 29.68 -12.42
C LEU A 348 7.85 29.41 -12.76
N ALA A 349 7.35 30.05 -13.82
CA ALA A 349 6.01 29.81 -14.36
C ALA A 349 6.01 28.68 -15.40
N GLY A 350 4.90 27.93 -15.50
CA GLY A 350 4.71 26.90 -16.52
C GLY A 350 5.52 25.62 -16.35
N VAL A 351 6.03 25.36 -15.13
CA VAL A 351 6.75 24.12 -14.83
C VAL A 351 5.77 22.98 -14.63
N SER A 352 5.98 21.85 -15.31
CA SER A 352 5.28 20.61 -15.01
C SER A 352 5.99 19.93 -13.85
N VAL A 353 5.30 19.83 -12.72
CA VAL A 353 5.77 19.09 -11.54
C VAL A 353 5.05 17.75 -11.55
N HIS A 354 5.81 16.67 -11.64
CA HIS A 354 5.30 15.35 -11.30
C HIS A 354 5.65 15.07 -9.84
N ALA A 355 4.70 15.34 -8.95
CA ALA A 355 4.80 14.97 -7.56
C ALA A 355 4.10 13.64 -7.37
N ASP A 356 4.88 12.57 -7.23
CA ASP A 356 4.37 11.40 -6.53
C ASP A 356 4.48 11.75 -5.04
N THR A 357 3.36 11.88 -4.33
CA THR A 357 3.33 12.02 -2.86
C THR A 357 3.65 10.69 -2.18
N GLY A 358 4.57 9.99 -2.84
CA GLY A 358 5.02 8.61 -2.87
C GLY A 358 5.91 8.19 -1.73
N GLY A 359 6.59 9.16 -1.12
CA GLY A 359 7.67 8.89 -0.19
C GLY A 359 7.65 9.91 0.93
N ALA A 360 7.95 9.43 2.13
CA ALA A 360 8.44 10.29 3.18
C ALA A 360 9.66 11.04 2.62
N LEU A 361 9.54 12.35 2.45
CA LEU A 361 10.70 13.22 2.33
C LEU A 361 11.40 13.16 3.69
N VAL A 362 12.40 12.30 3.79
CA VAL A 362 13.38 12.39 4.88
C VAL A 362 14.26 13.61 4.58
N PRO A 363 14.48 14.52 5.54
CA PRO A 363 15.26 15.73 5.34
C PRO A 363 16.71 15.48 4.90
#